data_AF-A0A7H4NWS3-F1
#
_entry.id   AF-A0A7H4NWS3-F1
#
_cell.length_a   1.000
_cell.length_b   1.000
_cell.length_c   1.000
_cell.angle_alpha   90.00
_cell.angle_beta   90.00
_cell.angle_gamma   90.00
#
_symmetry.space_group_name_H-M   'P 1'
#
loop_
_entity.id
_entity.type
_entity.pdbx_description
1 polymer ?
#
loop_
_entity_poly.entity_id
_entity_poly.type
_entity_poly.pdbx_seq_one_letter_code
_entity_poly.pdbx_strand_id
1 'polypeptide(L)'
;MVTSHLGRPTEGEYNEEFSLLPVVNYLKDKLSNPVRLVKDYLDGVEVAAGELVVLENVRFNKGEKKDDEALSKKYAALCDVFVMDAFGTAHRAQASTHGIGKFADVACAGPLLAAELDALG
;
A
#
# COMPACT_ATOMS: atom_id res chain seq x y z
N MET A 1 7.35 -2.09 -4.44
CA MET A 1 6.74 -0.86 -3.90
C MET A 1 6.13 -1.17 -2.54
N VAL A 2 5.95 -0.16 -1.68
CA VAL A 2 5.25 -0.28 -0.39
C VAL A 2 4.06 0.67 -0.36
N THR A 3 2.93 0.19 0.11
CA THR A 3 1.70 0.97 0.33
C THR A 3 1.30 0.86 1.79
N SER A 4 0.80 1.95 2.37
CA SER A 4 0.28 1.92 3.73
C SER A 4 -0.78 2.98 3.94
N HIS A 5 -1.50 2.86 5.06
CA HIS A 5 -2.38 3.89 5.55
C HIS A 5 -1.75 4.59 6.76
N LEU A 6 -2.08 5.87 6.94
CA LEU A 6 -1.74 6.62 8.15
C LEU A 6 -2.96 7.39 8.63
N GLY A 7 -3.28 7.27 9.92
CA GLY A 7 -4.39 8.01 10.54
C GLY A 7 -5.75 7.79 9.85
N ARG A 8 -6.58 8.83 9.87
CA ARG A 8 -7.97 8.80 9.34
C ARG A 8 -8.26 10.05 8.48
N PRO A 9 -7.56 10.25 7.36
CA PRO A 9 -7.84 11.37 6.47
C PRO A 9 -9.20 11.24 5.77
N THR A 10 -9.65 12.36 5.20
CA THR A 10 -10.78 12.43 4.27
C THR A 10 -10.31 11.96 2.90
N GLU A 11 -11.07 11.05 2.27
CA GLU A 11 -10.74 10.56 0.93
C GLU A 11 -10.87 11.69 -0.11
N GLY A 12 -9.90 11.77 -1.01
CA GLY A 12 -9.81 12.79 -2.05
C GLY A 12 -9.23 14.12 -1.60
N GLU A 13 -8.83 14.24 -0.34
CA GLU A 13 -8.25 15.45 0.23
C GLU A 13 -6.87 15.11 0.81
N TYR A 14 -5.82 15.69 0.21
CA TYR A 14 -4.48 15.57 0.75
C TYR A 14 -4.37 16.35 2.06
N ASN A 15 -3.73 15.74 3.06
CA ASN A 15 -3.38 16.40 4.31
C ASN A 15 -1.95 16.02 4.71
N GLU A 16 -1.09 17.02 4.90
CA GLU A 16 0.32 16.84 5.24
C GLU A 16 0.52 16.07 6.56
N GLU A 17 -0.36 16.24 7.55
CA GLU A 17 -0.32 15.51 8.83
C GLU A 17 -0.43 13.99 8.63
N PHE A 18 -1.18 13.56 7.60
CA PHE A 18 -1.39 12.15 7.27
C PHE A 18 -0.52 11.67 6.11
N SER A 19 0.46 12.47 5.66
CA SER A 19 1.43 12.04 4.66
C SER A 19 2.35 10.94 5.23
N LEU A 20 2.77 10.01 4.38
CA LEU A 20 3.78 9.00 4.70
C LEU A 20 5.22 9.56 4.58
N LEU A 21 5.40 10.85 4.27
CA LEU A 21 6.73 11.47 4.20
C LEU A 21 7.59 11.23 5.46
N PRO A 22 7.09 11.35 6.70
CA PRO A 22 7.87 11.04 7.89
C PRO A 22 8.32 9.57 7.95
N VAL A 23 7.49 8.63 7.47
CA VAL A 23 7.82 7.20 7.39
C VAL A 23 8.90 6.97 6.33
N VAL A 24 8.81 7.64 5.18
CA VAL A 24 9.84 7.58 4.14
C VAL A 24 11.18 8.09 4.66
N ASN A 25 11.19 9.19 5.40
CA ASN A 25 12.42 9.72 6.01
C ASN A 25 13.01 8.72 7.01
N TYR A 26 12.18 8.08 7.84
CA TYR A 26 12.64 7.01 8.72
C TYR A 26 13.25 5.82 7.95
N LEU A 27 12.60 5.38 6.86
CA LEU A 27 13.10 4.26 6.05
C LEU A 27 14.41 4.60 5.35
N LYS A 28 14.60 5.84 4.88
CA LYS A 28 15.88 6.31 4.33
C LYS A 28 17.03 6.18 5.33
N ASP A 29 16.77 6.43 6.61
CA ASP A 29 17.79 6.33 7.65
C ASP A 29 18.11 4.88 8.04
N LYS A 30 17.21 3.93 7.76
CA LYS A 30 17.35 2.51 8.15
C LYS A 30 17.80 1.60 7.03
N LEU A 31 17.57 1.99 5.78
CA LEU A 31 17.88 1.18 4.62
C LEU A 31 19.06 1.79 3.85
N SER A 32 19.94 0.93 3.35
CA SER A 32 21.01 1.34 2.43
C SER A 32 20.52 1.67 1.03
N ASN A 33 19.30 1.23 0.70
CA ASN A 33 18.69 1.38 -0.62
C ASN A 33 18.07 2.78 -0.79
N PRO A 34 18.01 3.32 -2.02
CA PRO A 34 17.26 4.54 -2.28
C PRO A 34 15.79 4.34 -1.89
N VAL A 35 15.25 5.28 -1.10
CA VAL A 35 13.83 5.29 -0.71
C VAL A 35 13.21 6.61 -1.13
N ARG A 36 12.04 6.59 -1.77
CA ARG A 36 11.29 7.82 -2.08
C ARG A 36 9.79 7.65 -1.93
N LEU A 37 9.13 8.79 -1.70
CA LEU A 37 7.69 8.94 -1.69
C LEU A 37 7.19 9.27 -3.10
N VAL A 38 6.12 8.63 -3.55
CA VAL A 38 5.39 8.99 -4.77
C VAL A 38 3.97 9.37 -4.40
N LYS A 39 3.55 10.59 -4.75
CA LYS A 39 2.22 11.12 -4.42
C LYS A 39 1.18 10.73 -5.47
N ASP A 40 1.52 10.87 -6.73
CA ASP A 40 0.64 10.55 -7.86
C ASP A 40 1.13 9.25 -8.50
N TYR A 41 0.52 8.13 -8.11
CA TYR A 41 0.98 6.78 -8.49
C TYR A 41 -0.06 5.95 -9.22
N LEU A 42 -1.33 6.35 -9.19
CA LEU A 42 -2.44 5.52 -9.69
C LEU A 42 -2.43 5.31 -11.21
N ASP A 43 -1.65 6.11 -11.94
CA ASP A 43 -1.53 6.05 -13.40
C ASP A 43 -0.15 5.50 -13.83
N GLY A 44 0.62 4.92 -12.90
CA GLY A 44 1.90 4.27 -13.17
C GLY A 44 3.01 4.79 -12.26
N VAL A 45 3.98 3.91 -11.98
CA VAL A 45 5.16 4.22 -11.16
C VAL A 45 6.37 3.54 -11.77
N GLU A 46 7.37 4.32 -12.15
CA GLU A 46 8.69 3.77 -12.48
C GLU A 46 9.41 3.36 -11.19
N VAL A 47 10.05 2.20 -11.18
CA VAL A 47 10.81 1.70 -10.03
C VAL A 47 12.16 1.19 -10.53
N ALA A 48 13.25 1.77 -10.02
CA ALA A 48 14.58 1.27 -10.34
C ALA A 48 14.88 -0.03 -9.59
N ALA A 49 15.67 -0.92 -10.19
CA ALA A 49 16.10 -2.15 -9.51
C ALA A 49 16.85 -1.82 -8.21
N GLY A 50 16.41 -2.40 -7.09
CA GLY A 50 16.99 -2.14 -5.77
C GLY A 50 16.53 -0.85 -5.10
N GLU A 51 15.55 -0.13 -5.66
CA GLU A 51 14.89 1.02 -5.04
C GLU A 51 13.66 0.61 -4.23
N LEU A 52 13.41 1.29 -3.11
CA LEU A 52 12.16 1.23 -2.38
C LEU A 52 11.30 2.46 -2.67
N VAL A 53 10.24 2.26 -3.46
CA VAL A 53 9.22 3.28 -3.66
C VAL A 53 8.07 3.09 -2.68
N VAL A 54 7.80 4.11 -1.87
CA VAL A 54 6.64 4.19 -0.97
C VAL A 54 5.57 5.05 -1.65
N LEU A 55 4.38 4.49 -1.82
CA LEU A 55 3.23 5.22 -2.34
C LEU A 55 2.61 6.04 -1.21
N GLU A 56 2.15 7.25 -1.52
CA GLU A 56 1.47 8.11 -0.56
C GLU A 56 0.20 7.45 -0.01
N ASN A 57 -0.19 7.85 1.20
CA ASN A 57 -1.24 7.25 2.02
C ASN A 57 -2.48 6.83 1.20
N VAL A 58 -2.75 5.52 1.17
CA VAL A 58 -3.85 4.91 0.40
C VAL A 58 -5.22 5.47 0.76
N ARG A 59 -5.39 6.00 1.99
CA ARG A 59 -6.65 6.60 2.45
C ARG A 59 -6.91 8.00 1.88
N PHE A 60 -5.99 8.59 1.12
CA PHE A 60 -6.29 9.75 0.29
C PHE A 60 -7.04 9.38 -0.99
N ASN A 61 -6.99 8.12 -1.44
CA ASN A 61 -7.65 7.74 -2.69
C ASN A 61 -9.16 7.58 -2.47
N LYS A 62 -9.95 8.25 -3.32
CA LYS A 62 -11.40 8.09 -3.33
C LYS A 62 -11.76 6.65 -3.70
N GLY A 63 -12.56 6.01 -2.85
CA GLY A 63 -13.00 4.63 -3.05
C GLY A 63 -12.25 3.60 -2.20
N GLU A 64 -11.18 4.00 -1.50
CA GLU A 64 -10.37 3.10 -0.67
C GLU A 64 -11.22 2.35 0.36
N LYS A 65 -12.00 3.07 1.19
CA LYS A 65 -12.84 2.47 2.24
C LYS A 65 -14.03 1.69 1.70
N LYS A 66 -14.42 1.91 0.45
CA LYS A 66 -15.56 1.25 -0.19
C LYS A 66 -15.15 0.03 -1.00
N ASP A 67 -13.86 -0.33 -1.00
CA ASP A 67 -13.33 -1.43 -1.84
C ASP A 67 -13.67 -1.21 -3.32
N ASP A 68 -13.52 0.03 -3.78
CA ASP A 68 -13.93 0.41 -5.13
C ASP A 68 -13.18 -0.41 -6.19
N GLU A 69 -13.92 -0.99 -7.13
CA GLU A 69 -13.37 -1.89 -8.15
C GLU A 69 -12.41 -1.16 -9.10
N ALA A 70 -12.73 0.08 -9.49
CA ALA A 70 -11.88 0.83 -10.42
C ALA A 70 -10.56 1.19 -9.76
N LEU A 71 -10.59 1.63 -8.50
CA LEU A 71 -9.38 1.88 -7.71
C LEU A 71 -8.55 0.60 -7.51
N SER A 72 -9.22 -0.52 -7.21
CA SER A 72 -8.58 -1.83 -7.02
C SER A 72 -7.84 -2.30 -8.26
N LYS A 73 -8.44 -2.15 -9.44
CA LYS A 73 -7.79 -2.43 -10.73
C LYS A 73 -6.61 -1.51 -11.00
N LYS A 74 -6.71 -0.23 -10.63
CA LYS A 74 -5.58 0.70 -10.73
C LYS A 74 -4.41 0.25 -9.87
N TYR A 75 -4.65 -0.17 -8.62
CA TYR A 75 -3.57 -0.70 -7.78
C TYR A 75 -2.96 -1.98 -8.35
N ALA A 76 -3.80 -2.92 -8.81
CA ALA A 76 -3.32 -4.18 -9.40
C ALA A 76 -2.44 -3.92 -10.63
N ALA A 77 -2.79 -2.95 -11.47
CA ALA A 77 -2.01 -2.58 -12.65
C ALA A 77 -0.62 -2.00 -12.34
N LEU A 78 -0.31 -1.67 -11.07
CA LEU A 78 1.01 -1.19 -10.67
C LEU A 78 2.00 -2.35 -10.42
N CYS A 79 1.54 -3.58 -10.26
CA CYS A 79 2.38 -4.68 -9.80
C CYS A 79 2.05 -6.02 -10.46
N ASP A 80 3.07 -6.84 -10.67
CA ASP A 80 2.89 -8.24 -11.09
C ASP A 80 2.47 -9.13 -9.90
N VAL A 81 2.88 -8.75 -8.69
CA VAL A 81 2.62 -9.51 -7.44
C VAL A 81 2.13 -8.57 -6.34
N PHE A 82 0.96 -8.86 -5.80
CA PHE A 82 0.45 -8.26 -4.58
C PHE A 82 0.79 -9.13 -3.36
N VAL A 83 1.38 -8.50 -2.35
CA VAL A 83 1.71 -9.14 -1.06
C VAL A 83 0.94 -8.43 0.05
N MET A 84 0.00 -9.14 0.69
CA MET A 84 -0.71 -8.63 1.86
C MET A 84 0.06 -8.97 3.13
N ASP A 85 0.67 -7.97 3.76
CA ASP A 85 1.49 -8.17 4.97
C ASP A 85 1.01 -7.35 6.19
N ALA A 86 -0.23 -6.86 6.14
CA ALA A 86 -0.82 -5.99 7.16
C ALA A 86 -1.99 -6.66 7.89
N PHE A 87 -1.71 -7.63 8.77
CA PHE A 87 -2.75 -8.35 9.54
C PHE A 87 -3.71 -7.41 10.29
N GLY A 88 -3.20 -6.33 10.88
CA GLY A 88 -4.00 -5.32 11.58
C GLY A 88 -5.09 -4.66 10.73
N THR A 89 -5.04 -4.76 9.40
CA THR A 89 -6.10 -4.29 8.49
C THR A 89 -6.79 -5.41 7.71
N ALA A 90 -6.42 -6.68 7.90
CA ALA A 90 -7.00 -7.82 7.18
C ALA A 90 -8.51 -7.99 7.42
N HIS A 91 -9.02 -7.51 8.56
CA HIS A 91 -10.45 -7.56 8.90
C HIS A 91 -11.33 -6.57 8.11
N ARG A 92 -10.76 -5.75 7.21
CA ARG A 92 -11.50 -4.75 6.42
C ARG A 92 -11.30 -5.01 4.93
N ALA A 93 -12.40 -5.13 4.19
CA ALA A 93 -12.39 -5.08 2.74
C ALA A 93 -12.19 -3.63 2.29
N GLN A 94 -10.98 -3.32 1.81
CA GLN A 94 -10.60 -2.02 1.25
C GLN A 94 -9.82 -2.25 -0.04
N ALA A 95 -9.77 -1.24 -0.91
CA ALA A 95 -9.17 -1.41 -2.22
C ALA A 95 -7.69 -1.84 -2.16
N SER A 96 -6.91 -1.34 -1.19
CA SER A 96 -5.49 -1.71 -1.00
C SER A 96 -5.25 -2.99 -0.17
N THR A 97 -6.26 -3.52 0.52
CA THR A 97 -6.12 -4.72 1.38
C THR A 97 -6.79 -5.96 0.79
N HIS A 98 -7.87 -5.79 0.04
CA HIS A 98 -8.72 -6.86 -0.46
C HIS A 98 -8.96 -6.72 -1.96
N GLY A 99 -9.43 -5.56 -2.42
CA GLY A 99 -9.79 -5.33 -3.81
C GLY A 99 -8.64 -5.60 -4.78
N ILE A 100 -7.44 -5.06 -4.49
CA ILE A 100 -6.23 -5.31 -5.28
C ILE A 100 -5.94 -6.81 -5.44
N GLY A 101 -6.12 -7.61 -4.39
CA GLY A 101 -5.85 -9.05 -4.41
C GLY A 101 -6.82 -9.85 -5.30
N LYS A 102 -7.95 -9.27 -5.71
CA LYS A 102 -8.85 -9.88 -6.69
C LYS A 102 -8.40 -9.69 -8.14
N PHE A 103 -7.58 -8.67 -8.39
CA PHE A 103 -7.22 -8.23 -9.75
C PHE A 103 -5.73 -8.32 -10.06
N ALA A 104 -4.87 -8.44 -9.05
CA ALA A 104 -3.45 -8.72 -9.25
C ALA A 104 -3.27 -10.14 -9.82
N ASP A 105 -2.32 -10.30 -10.74
CA ASP A 105 -2.03 -11.58 -11.39
C ASP A 105 -1.61 -12.65 -10.37
N VAL A 106 -0.83 -12.24 -9.37
CA VAL A 106 -0.45 -13.06 -8.22
C VAL A 106 -0.78 -12.30 -6.93
N ALA A 107 -1.48 -12.96 -6.02
CA ALA A 107 -1.75 -12.45 -4.68
C ALA A 107 -1.29 -13.47 -3.64
N CYS A 108 -0.52 -13.02 -2.64
CA CYS A 108 -0.05 -13.87 -1.54
C CYS A 108 -0.02 -13.13 -0.19
N ALA A 109 0.09 -13.90 0.87
CA ALA A 109 0.38 -13.37 2.20
C ALA A 109 1.88 -13.09 2.35
N GLY A 110 2.21 -11.96 2.97
CA GLY A 110 3.57 -11.69 3.41
C GLY A 110 3.95 -12.45 4.70
N PRO A 111 5.23 -12.41 5.08
CA PRO A 111 5.72 -13.17 6.24
C PRO A 111 5.07 -12.77 7.58
N LEU A 112 4.77 -11.49 7.80
CA LEU A 112 4.13 -11.04 9.05
C LEU A 112 2.67 -11.49 9.09
N LEU A 113 1.94 -11.38 7.98
CA LEU A 113 0.57 -11.90 7.92
C LEU A 113 0.54 -13.42 8.14
N ALA A 114 1.42 -14.16 7.47
CA ALA A 114 1.48 -15.62 7.61
C ALA A 114 1.79 -16.03 9.05
N ALA A 115 2.78 -15.40 9.69
CA ALA A 115 3.14 -15.69 11.07
C ALA A 115 2.01 -15.40 12.07
N GLU A 116 1.25 -14.32 11.88
CA GLU A 116 0.06 -14.01 12.71
C GLU A 116 -1.03 -15.08 12.55
N LEU A 117 -1.28 -15.55 11.32
CA LEU A 117 -2.26 -16.61 11.06
C LEU A 117 -1.82 -17.95 11.65
N ASP A 118 -0.54 -18.31 11.52
CA ASP A 118 0.02 -19.54 12.11
C ASP A 118 -0.02 -19.51 13.65
N ALA A 119 0.14 -18.34 14.26
CA ALA A 119 0.09 -18.18 15.71
C ALA A 119 -1.35 -18.21 16.27
N LEU A 120 -2.34 -17.83 15.48
CA LEU A 120 -3.76 -17.77 15.88
C LEU A 120 -4.58 -19.00 15.49
N GLY A 121 -4.17 -19.71 14.44
CA GLY A 121 -4.83 -20.92 13.92
C GLY A 121 -4.57 -22.17 14.76
#